data_AF-A0A2E1AYJ0-F1
#
_entry.id   AF-A0A2E1AYJ0-F1
#
_cell.length_a   1.000
_cell.length_b   1.000
_cell.length_c   1.000
_cell.angle_alpha   90.00
_cell.angle_beta   90.00
_cell.angle_gamma   90.00
#
_symmetry.space_group_name_H-M   'P 1'
#
loop_
_entity.id
_entity.type
_entity.pdbx_description
1 polymer ?
#
loop_
_entity_poly.entity_id
_entity_poly.type
_entity_poly.pdbx_seq_one_letter_code
_entity_poly.pdbx_strand_id
1 'polypeptide(L)'
;MKKIFILNCAFFLFLGCIEKKKQEPSEPESTKETITDTVQAEEKTRAMEPIAAKIDGSYFKATGTEPFWGLKIYDDKVELKTTEDTIQTPTTEPIKAQDSNIAMYRIQTEATALDIIIAHKECTNAMSGEVSPYTVTISYKNTAEEETQVFEGCGSYITDYRLHDIWALEELKGSVVSKEDFNGSDVPNMEININNNRFSGFSGCNRMTGSLFYEKDILRFTQVASTRMACPNMEKESEFLTALQASTKYKVENNRLYLSNGSEEKLLVFKKID
;
A
#
# COMPACT_ATOMS: atom_id res chain seq x y z
N MET A 1 -23.82 -52.30 31.23
CA MET A 1 -23.44 -53.59 30.60
C MET A 1 -24.69 -54.29 30.07
N LYS A 2 -24.53 -55.18 29.07
CA LYS A 2 -25.53 -56.00 28.36
C LYS A 2 -26.44 -55.31 27.32
N LYS A 3 -26.31 -55.79 26.08
CA LYS A 3 -27.16 -55.60 24.88
C LYS A 3 -28.18 -56.74 24.76
N ILE A 4 -29.29 -56.51 24.03
CA ILE A 4 -30.18 -57.41 23.24
C ILE A 4 -31.11 -56.43 22.46
N PHE A 5 -31.36 -56.41 21.14
CA PHE A 5 -31.06 -57.25 19.94
C PHE A 5 -32.16 -58.26 19.51
N ILE A 6 -32.20 -58.58 18.20
CA ILE A 6 -33.23 -59.39 17.45
C ILE A 6 -34.54 -58.59 17.16
N LEU A 7 -35.22 -58.61 15.99
CA LEU A 7 -34.99 -58.79 14.52
C LEU A 7 -36.27 -59.40 13.88
N ASN A 8 -36.63 -58.97 12.65
CA ASN A 8 -37.73 -59.47 11.77
C ASN A 8 -39.18 -59.08 12.20
N CYS A 9 -40.19 -58.97 11.31
CA CYS A 9 -40.27 -59.28 9.87
C CYS A 9 -41.20 -58.32 9.07
N ALA A 10 -41.31 -58.51 7.75
CA ALA A 10 -41.89 -57.56 6.78
C ALA A 10 -43.41 -57.67 6.52
N PHE A 11 -44.01 -56.65 5.88
CA PHE A 11 -45.15 -56.84 4.96
C PHE A 11 -45.25 -55.76 3.85
N PHE A 12 -45.71 -56.18 2.67
CA PHE A 12 -45.90 -55.38 1.42
C PHE A 12 -47.22 -54.61 1.40
N LEU A 13 -47.30 -53.41 0.78
CA LEU A 13 -48.53 -52.92 0.11
C LEU A 13 -48.27 -51.96 -1.09
N PHE A 14 -48.61 -52.45 -2.29
CA PHE A 14 -49.28 -51.84 -3.47
C PHE A 14 -49.02 -50.44 -4.05
N LEU A 15 -48.96 -50.42 -5.40
CA LEU A 15 -49.17 -49.26 -6.28
C LEU A 15 -50.66 -48.90 -6.45
N GLY A 16 -50.97 -47.65 -6.86
CA GLY A 16 -52.27 -47.25 -7.41
C GLY A 16 -52.37 -45.74 -7.72
N CYS A 17 -52.96 -45.34 -8.84
CA CYS A 17 -53.04 -43.94 -9.33
C CYS A 17 -54.49 -43.50 -9.63
N ILE A 18 -54.65 -42.25 -10.15
CA ILE A 18 -55.83 -41.66 -10.84
C ILE A 18 -56.81 -40.93 -9.87
N GLU A 19 -57.19 -39.65 -10.08
CA GLU A 19 -58.19 -39.24 -11.09
C GLU A 19 -58.21 -37.76 -11.62
N LYS A 20 -58.95 -37.61 -12.74
CA LYS A 20 -59.30 -36.52 -13.70
C LYS A 20 -59.48 -35.08 -13.16
N LYS A 21 -59.28 -33.95 -13.88
CA LYS A 21 -59.34 -33.49 -15.32
C LYS A 21 -60.61 -32.67 -15.67
N LYS A 22 -60.46 -31.38 -16.07
CA LYS A 22 -61.36 -30.66 -17.02
C LYS A 22 -60.66 -29.45 -17.69
N GLN A 23 -61.13 -29.05 -18.87
CA GLN A 23 -60.61 -27.95 -19.73
C GLN A 23 -61.70 -26.90 -19.98
N GLU A 24 -61.31 -25.65 -20.29
CA GLU A 24 -62.04 -24.75 -21.20
C GLU A 24 -61.14 -23.58 -21.69
N PRO A 25 -61.24 -23.12 -22.97
CA PRO A 25 -60.59 -21.89 -23.43
C PRO A 25 -61.49 -20.93 -24.26
N SER A 26 -61.35 -19.60 -24.08
CA SER A 26 -61.47 -18.57 -25.15
C SER A 26 -61.20 -17.13 -24.64
N GLU A 27 -60.92 -16.24 -25.61
CA GLU A 27 -60.32 -14.88 -25.54
C GLU A 27 -61.40 -13.74 -25.51
N PRO A 28 -61.10 -12.40 -25.39
CA PRO A 28 -60.03 -11.68 -26.12
C PRO A 28 -59.27 -10.47 -25.47
N GLU A 29 -58.12 -10.21 -26.10
CA GLU A 29 -57.40 -8.93 -26.37
C GLU A 29 -56.84 -7.97 -25.29
N SER A 30 -55.51 -7.77 -25.45
CA SER A 30 -54.77 -6.49 -25.44
C SER A 30 -54.56 -5.73 -24.12
N THR A 31 -53.35 -5.86 -23.56
CA THR A 31 -52.36 -4.75 -23.59
C THR A 31 -50.94 -5.32 -23.58
N LYS A 32 -50.02 -4.78 -24.39
CA LYS A 32 -48.58 -5.12 -24.31
C LYS A 32 -47.89 -4.27 -23.25
N GLU A 33 -47.20 -4.89 -22.30
CA GLU A 33 -45.98 -4.31 -21.73
C GLU A 33 -44.87 -5.36 -21.69
N THR A 34 -43.80 -5.10 -22.44
CA THR A 34 -42.58 -5.90 -22.45
C THR A 34 -41.69 -5.40 -21.33
N ILE A 35 -41.58 -6.17 -20.24
CA ILE A 35 -40.56 -5.92 -19.21
C ILE A 35 -39.23 -6.39 -19.80
N THR A 36 -38.53 -5.46 -20.45
CA THR A 36 -37.14 -5.66 -20.89
C THR A 36 -36.25 -5.62 -19.65
N ASP A 37 -35.84 -6.80 -19.17
CA ASP A 37 -34.87 -6.95 -18.08
C ASP A 37 -33.52 -6.35 -18.50
N THR A 38 -33.40 -5.05 -18.28
CA THR A 38 -32.22 -4.27 -18.63
C THR A 38 -31.28 -4.35 -17.43
N VAL A 39 -30.49 -5.42 -17.40
CA VAL A 39 -29.32 -5.50 -16.51
C VAL A 39 -28.35 -4.41 -16.97
N GLN A 40 -28.52 -3.22 -16.40
CA GLN A 40 -27.49 -2.21 -16.44
C GLN A 40 -26.29 -2.77 -15.69
N ALA A 41 -25.27 -3.18 -16.44
CA ALA A 41 -23.94 -3.30 -15.89
C ALA A 41 -23.53 -1.90 -15.47
N GLU A 42 -23.69 -1.60 -14.18
CA GLU A 42 -23.00 -0.47 -13.57
C GLU A 42 -21.51 -0.70 -13.81
N GLU A 43 -20.92 0.06 -14.73
CA GLU A 43 -19.48 0.27 -14.77
C GLU A 43 -19.11 0.93 -13.44
N LYS A 44 -18.82 0.10 -12.45
CA LYS A 44 -18.29 0.53 -11.16
C LYS A 44 -16.87 1.00 -11.41
N THR A 45 -16.75 2.26 -11.85
CA THR A 45 -15.49 3.00 -11.92
C THR A 45 -14.77 2.75 -10.60
N ARG A 46 -13.59 2.15 -10.69
CA ARG A 46 -12.76 1.80 -9.52
C ARG A 46 -12.10 3.07 -8.99
N ALA A 47 -12.93 4.02 -8.57
CA ALA A 47 -12.51 5.27 -8.00
C ALA A 47 -11.67 4.96 -6.75
N MET A 48 -10.41 5.33 -6.82
CA MET A 48 -9.47 5.15 -5.72
C MET A 48 -9.91 5.97 -4.50
N GLU A 49 -9.63 5.46 -3.30
CA GLU A 49 -9.86 6.20 -2.06
C GLU A 49 -9.10 7.54 -2.09
N PRO A 50 -9.70 8.67 -1.67
CA PRO A 50 -8.95 9.93 -1.56
C PRO A 50 -7.83 9.81 -0.53
N ILE A 51 -6.75 10.58 -0.74
CA ILE A 51 -5.67 10.69 0.24
C ILE A 51 -6.20 11.38 1.49
N ALA A 52 -6.15 10.68 2.63
CA ALA A 52 -6.69 11.15 3.90
C ALA A 52 -5.78 12.20 4.58
N ALA A 53 -4.48 12.14 4.31
CA ALA A 53 -3.49 13.04 4.92
C ALA A 53 -3.37 14.36 4.15
N LYS A 54 -3.27 15.48 4.88
CA LYS A 54 -2.92 16.78 4.29
C LYS A 54 -1.46 16.76 3.83
N ILE A 55 -1.25 16.77 2.52
CA ILE A 55 0.06 16.92 1.90
C ILE A 55 0.55 18.35 2.11
N ASP A 56 1.59 18.50 2.94
CA ASP A 56 2.30 19.76 3.19
C ASP A 56 3.72 19.77 2.61
N GLY A 57 4.16 18.67 1.97
CA GLY A 57 5.44 18.56 1.26
C GLY A 57 6.60 18.00 2.10
N SER A 58 6.42 17.78 3.41
CA SER A 58 7.44 17.12 4.23
C SER A 58 7.39 15.60 4.03
N TYR A 59 8.53 14.95 3.82
CA TYR A 59 8.64 13.48 3.70
C TYR A 59 8.81 12.78 5.05
N PHE A 60 9.04 13.51 6.15
CA PHE A 60 9.16 12.95 7.50
C PHE A 60 8.53 13.90 8.53
N LYS A 61 7.84 13.32 9.51
CA LYS A 61 7.26 14.03 10.66
C LYS A 61 7.62 13.31 11.96
N ALA A 62 7.86 14.08 13.01
CA ALA A 62 8.03 13.55 14.36
C ALA A 62 7.48 14.51 15.41
N THR A 63 7.13 13.98 16.58
CA THR A 63 6.67 14.74 17.75
C THR A 63 7.18 14.13 19.04
N GLY A 64 7.32 14.97 20.08
CA GLY A 64 7.55 14.54 21.44
C GLY A 64 6.70 15.36 22.42
N THR A 65 6.55 14.83 23.62
CA THR A 65 5.57 15.30 24.62
C THR A 65 6.22 16.04 25.80
N GLU A 66 7.48 15.76 26.12
CA GLU A 66 8.18 16.36 27.26
C GLU A 66 9.63 16.75 26.87
N PRO A 67 9.90 18.06 26.62
CA PRO A 67 8.92 19.12 26.37
C PRO A 67 8.14 18.88 25.06
N PHE A 68 7.07 19.64 24.82
CA PHE A 68 6.32 19.52 23.57
C PHE A 68 7.11 20.07 22.37
N TRP A 69 7.28 19.25 21.34
CA TRP A 69 7.93 19.65 20.10
C TRP A 69 7.34 18.92 18.88
N GLY A 70 7.54 19.50 17.70
CA GLY A 70 7.22 18.90 16.41
C GLY A 70 8.28 19.18 15.36
N LEU A 71 8.69 18.16 14.62
CA LEU A 71 9.68 18.23 13.54
C LEU A 71 9.01 17.91 12.20
N LYS A 72 9.38 18.65 11.17
CA LYS A 72 9.11 18.32 9.76
C LYS A 72 10.38 18.44 8.94
N ILE A 73 10.60 17.46 8.06
CA ILE A 73 11.74 17.47 7.13
C ILE A 73 11.21 17.48 5.69
N TYR A 74 11.74 18.42 4.91
CA TYR A 74 11.45 18.67 3.50
C TYR A 74 12.74 18.45 2.69
N ASP A 75 12.65 18.53 1.36
CA ASP A 75 13.82 18.37 0.48
C ASP A 75 14.76 19.58 0.45
N ASP A 76 14.28 20.75 0.85
CA ASP A 76 15.02 22.02 0.91
C ASP A 76 15.25 22.50 2.36
N LYS A 77 14.36 22.18 3.31
CA LYS A 77 14.39 22.71 4.68
C LYS A 77 14.02 21.70 5.77
N VAL A 78 14.33 22.09 7.00
CA VAL A 78 13.84 21.49 8.25
C VAL A 78 13.07 22.54 9.04
N GLU A 79 11.92 22.16 9.59
CA GLU A 79 11.13 22.97 10.53
C GLU A 79 11.07 22.25 11.88
N LEU A 80 11.67 22.85 12.91
CA LEU A 80 11.55 22.43 14.31
C LEU A 80 10.69 23.44 15.06
N LYS A 81 9.57 22.99 15.61
CA LYS A 81 8.68 23.78 16.46
C LYS A 81 8.78 23.31 17.91
N THR A 82 9.09 24.23 18.82
CA THR A 82 9.04 24.02 20.27
C THR A 82 7.80 24.72 20.86
N THR A 83 7.70 24.78 22.18
CA THR A 83 6.69 25.60 22.88
C THR A 83 6.95 27.10 22.77
N GLU A 84 8.20 27.50 22.53
CA GLU A 84 8.66 28.89 22.57
C GLU A 84 8.82 29.43 21.14
N ASP A 85 9.46 28.67 20.26
CA ASP A 85 9.91 29.13 18.94
C ASP A 85 9.56 28.17 17.79
N THR A 86 9.75 28.66 16.57
CA THR A 86 9.75 27.84 15.35
C THR A 86 11.01 28.12 14.56
N ILE A 87 11.96 27.19 14.63
CA ILE A 87 13.25 27.24 13.97
C ILE A 87 13.09 26.66 12.56
N GLN A 88 13.56 27.40 11.56
CA GLN A 88 13.66 26.93 10.18
C GLN A 88 15.12 26.96 9.74
N THR A 89 15.58 25.87 9.13
CA THR A 89 16.96 25.75 8.62
C THR A 89 16.98 25.09 7.25
N PRO A 90 18.00 25.34 6.40
CA PRO A 90 18.21 24.54 5.21
C PRO A 90 18.50 23.09 5.60
N THR A 91 17.99 22.14 4.83
CA THR A 91 18.27 20.72 5.07
C THR A 91 19.66 20.32 4.52
N THR A 92 20.18 19.18 4.99
CA THR A 92 21.39 18.55 4.45
C THR A 92 21.09 17.13 4.01
N GLU A 93 21.96 16.54 3.19
CA GLU A 93 21.89 15.10 2.96
C GLU A 93 22.12 14.33 4.28
N PRO A 94 21.35 13.27 4.58
CA PRO A 94 21.52 12.49 5.79
C PRO A 94 22.77 11.59 5.70
N ILE A 95 23.59 11.65 6.73
CA ILE A 95 24.65 10.67 6.98
C ILE A 95 23.95 9.37 7.41
N LYS A 96 23.92 8.37 6.52
CA LYS A 96 23.39 7.04 6.81
C LYS A 96 24.50 6.15 7.37
N ALA A 97 24.27 5.55 8.54
CA ALA A 97 25.20 4.58 9.10
C ALA A 97 25.13 3.25 8.32
N GLN A 98 26.27 2.58 8.11
CA GLN A 98 26.32 1.35 7.29
C GLN A 98 25.71 0.14 8.01
N ASP A 99 25.87 0.07 9.35
CA ASP A 99 25.54 -1.11 10.16
C ASP A 99 24.34 -0.93 11.10
N SER A 100 23.69 0.24 11.06
CA SER A 100 22.51 0.54 11.86
C SER A 100 21.52 1.37 11.05
N ASN A 101 20.22 1.05 11.16
CA ASN A 101 19.15 1.74 10.43
C ASN A 101 18.91 3.15 11.01
N ILE A 102 19.91 4.01 10.84
CA ILE A 102 20.00 5.34 11.43
C ILE A 102 20.37 6.35 10.34
N ALA A 103 19.56 7.40 10.22
CA ALA A 103 19.85 8.58 9.43
C ALA A 103 20.16 9.76 10.36
N MET A 104 21.33 10.38 10.18
CA MET A 104 21.75 11.57 10.93
C MET A 104 21.80 12.78 10.01
N TYR A 105 21.03 13.82 10.32
CA TYR A 105 21.13 15.14 9.70
C TYR A 105 21.97 16.02 10.62
N ARG A 106 22.99 16.70 10.08
CA ARG A 106 23.84 17.62 10.83
C ARG A 106 23.83 18.97 10.14
N ILE A 107 23.12 19.92 10.74
CA ILE A 107 22.89 21.25 10.19
C ILE A 107 23.64 22.25 11.07
N GLN A 108 24.52 23.03 10.46
CA GLN A 108 25.27 24.09 11.13
C GLN A 108 25.08 25.39 10.34
N THR A 109 24.51 26.40 10.98
CA THR A 109 24.37 27.77 10.46
C THR A 109 25.11 28.75 11.37
N GLU A 110 25.10 30.03 11.02
CA GLU A 110 25.62 31.11 11.89
C GLU A 110 24.80 31.26 13.19
N ALA A 111 23.50 30.94 13.15
CA ALA A 111 22.57 31.13 14.27
C ALA A 111 22.28 29.85 15.07
N THR A 112 22.44 28.66 14.47
CA THR A 112 21.99 27.40 15.09
C THR A 112 22.88 26.21 14.70
N ALA A 113 23.11 25.32 15.66
CA ALA A 113 23.53 23.94 15.41
C ALA A 113 22.35 22.99 15.69
N LEU A 114 22.10 22.04 14.78
CA LEU A 114 20.98 21.11 14.86
C LEU A 114 21.40 19.73 14.34
N ASP A 115 21.55 18.77 15.25
CA ASP A 115 21.74 17.36 14.94
C ASP A 115 20.42 16.61 15.13
N ILE A 116 19.96 15.90 14.10
CA ILE A 116 18.74 15.07 14.14
C ILE A 116 19.13 13.62 13.84
N ILE A 117 18.81 12.72 14.76
CA ILE A 117 19.03 11.28 14.63
C ILE A 117 17.66 10.60 14.49
N ILE A 118 17.42 9.97 13.35
CA ILE A 118 16.23 9.14 13.09
C ILE A 118 16.68 7.69 13.09
N ALA A 119 16.23 6.91 14.08
CA ALA A 119 16.52 5.48 14.19
C ALA A 119 15.27 4.65 13.91
N HIS A 120 15.36 3.65 13.04
CA HIS A 120 14.30 2.66 12.81
C HIS A 120 14.20 1.72 14.02
N LYS A 121 13.49 2.20 15.03
CA LYS A 121 13.24 1.58 16.33
C LYS A 121 11.85 2.03 16.77
N GLU A 122 11.00 1.05 17.05
CA GLU A 122 9.63 1.26 17.49
C GLU A 122 9.58 2.21 18.70
N CYS A 123 8.69 3.20 18.62
CA CYS A 123 8.53 4.28 19.58
C CYS A 123 7.04 4.45 19.90
N THR A 124 6.66 4.30 21.17
CA THR A 124 5.29 4.53 21.64
C THR A 124 5.17 5.94 22.20
N ASN A 125 4.28 6.75 21.66
CA ASN A 125 4.01 8.09 22.20
C ASN A 125 3.37 7.96 23.60
N ALA A 126 3.99 8.58 24.61
CA ALA A 126 3.57 8.45 26.01
C ALA A 126 2.17 9.03 26.30
N MET A 127 1.67 9.95 25.47
CA MET A 127 0.38 10.61 25.66
C MET A 127 -0.75 9.97 24.85
N SER A 128 -0.52 9.60 23.59
CA SER A 128 -1.56 9.00 22.74
C SER A 128 -1.57 7.46 22.76
N GLY A 129 -0.48 6.82 23.18
CA GLY A 129 -0.27 5.37 23.02
C GLY A 129 -0.01 4.94 21.57
N GLU A 130 0.09 5.88 20.63
CA GLU A 130 0.35 5.62 19.21
C GLU A 130 1.77 5.08 19.00
N VAL A 131 1.88 4.01 18.22
CA VAL A 131 3.15 3.35 17.91
C VAL A 131 3.66 3.85 16.56
N SER A 132 4.87 4.41 16.55
CA SER A 132 5.59 4.85 15.36
C SER A 132 6.83 3.98 15.10
N PRO A 133 7.21 3.74 13.84
CA PRO A 133 8.36 2.89 13.51
C PRO A 133 9.73 3.53 13.78
N TYR A 134 9.80 4.86 14.00
CA TYR A 134 11.08 5.55 14.26
C TYR A 134 11.09 6.26 15.61
N THR A 135 12.22 6.13 16.29
CA THR A 135 12.63 6.96 17.43
C THR A 135 13.44 8.13 16.88
N VAL A 136 13.19 9.34 17.38
CA VAL A 136 13.88 10.56 16.95
C VAL A 136 14.51 11.24 18.16
N THR A 137 15.80 11.56 18.04
CA THR A 137 16.55 12.38 18.99
C THR A 137 17.03 13.64 18.27
N ILE A 138 16.82 14.81 18.86
CA ILE A 138 17.23 16.10 18.30
C ILE A 138 18.11 16.81 19.33
N SER A 139 19.32 17.18 18.95
CA SER A 139 20.19 18.07 19.72
C SER A 139 20.21 19.44 19.05
N TYR A 140 19.62 20.43 19.71
CA TYR A 140 19.51 21.81 19.25
C TYR A 140 20.36 22.74 20.12
N LYS A 141 21.11 23.64 19.48
CA LYS A 141 21.82 24.72 20.15
C LYS A 141 21.71 26.01 19.35
N ASN A 142 21.14 27.05 19.95
CA ASN A 142 21.29 28.42 19.48
C ASN A 142 22.76 28.85 19.67
N THR A 143 23.41 29.44 18.67
CA THR A 143 24.82 29.86 18.79
C THR A 143 25.02 31.04 19.74
N ALA A 144 23.95 31.76 20.09
CA ALA A 144 23.94 32.79 21.13
C ALA A 144 23.76 32.25 22.56
N GLU A 145 23.41 30.96 22.72
CA GLU A 145 23.18 30.32 24.03
C GLU A 145 24.30 29.32 24.35
N GLU A 146 24.59 29.12 25.64
CA GLU A 146 25.63 28.16 26.05
C GLU A 146 25.12 26.71 26.10
N GLU A 147 23.85 26.51 26.47
CA GLU A 147 23.25 25.19 26.66
C GLU A 147 22.84 24.51 25.35
N THR A 148 22.74 23.18 25.37
CA THR A 148 22.21 22.37 24.26
C THR A 148 20.94 21.71 24.73
N GLN A 149 19.84 21.99 24.04
CA GLN A 149 18.55 21.36 24.29
C GLN A 149 18.51 20.01 23.58
N VAL A 150 18.08 18.96 24.28
CA VAL A 150 17.91 17.62 23.71
C VAL A 150 16.45 17.23 23.79
N PHE A 151 15.90 16.78 22.66
CA PHE A 151 14.52 16.37 22.53
C PHE A 151 14.45 14.90 22.07
N GLU A 152 13.57 14.11 22.69
CA GLU A 152 13.25 12.75 22.26
C GLU A 152 11.77 12.61 21.92
N GLY A 153 11.45 11.68 21.02
CA GLY A 153 10.09 11.46 20.54
C GLY A 153 9.99 10.46 19.41
N CYS A 154 8.81 10.39 18.80
CA CYS A 154 8.43 9.38 17.83
C CYS A 154 8.18 10.00 16.46
N GLY A 155 8.49 9.28 15.38
CA GLY A 155 8.31 9.79 14.02
C GLY A 155 8.05 8.73 12.95
N SER A 156 7.63 9.20 11.79
CA SER A 156 7.31 8.38 10.61
C SER A 156 7.63 9.11 9.30
N TYR A 157 8.04 8.34 8.31
CA TYR A 157 8.11 8.83 6.93
C TYR A 157 6.71 8.90 6.33
N ILE A 158 6.47 9.94 5.53
CA ILE A 158 5.25 10.11 4.74
C ILE A 158 5.54 9.61 3.34
N THR A 159 4.84 8.56 2.93
CA THR A 159 4.90 8.00 1.59
C THR A 159 4.52 9.06 0.54
N ASP A 160 5.27 9.10 -0.54
CA ASP A 160 5.03 10.04 -1.65
C ASP A 160 3.60 9.89 -2.20
N TYR A 161 2.83 10.99 -2.13
CA TYR A 161 1.46 11.05 -2.62
C TYR A 161 1.32 10.69 -4.11
N ARG A 162 2.39 10.87 -4.89
CA ARG A 162 2.41 10.52 -6.32
C ARG A 162 2.43 9.01 -6.56
N LEU A 163 2.70 8.19 -5.55
CA LEU A 163 2.60 6.73 -5.63
C LEU A 163 1.15 6.23 -5.51
N HIS A 164 0.27 7.01 -4.90
CA HIS A 164 -1.13 6.66 -4.66
C HIS A 164 -1.89 6.64 -5.98
N ASP A 165 -1.95 5.47 -6.62
CA ASP A 165 -2.54 5.31 -7.95
C ASP A 165 -2.80 3.84 -8.34
N ILE A 166 -3.47 3.68 -9.47
CA ILE A 166 -3.54 2.41 -10.20
C ILE A 166 -2.48 2.42 -11.31
N TRP A 167 -1.57 1.44 -11.23
CA TRP A 167 -0.37 1.31 -12.05
C TRP A 167 -0.42 0.02 -12.87
N ALA A 168 -0.36 0.12 -14.20
CA ALA A 168 -0.27 -1.03 -15.12
C ALA A 168 1.16 -1.18 -15.68
N LEU A 169 1.67 -2.41 -15.76
CA LEU A 169 3.04 -2.70 -16.19
C LEU A 169 3.24 -2.40 -17.68
N GLU A 170 4.32 -1.69 -18.01
CA GLU A 170 4.71 -1.32 -19.37
C GLU A 170 6.06 -1.95 -19.77
N GLU A 171 7.06 -1.91 -18.88
CA GLU A 171 8.36 -2.60 -19.08
C GLU A 171 8.71 -3.52 -17.90
N LEU A 172 9.24 -4.72 -18.20
CA LEU A 172 9.83 -5.66 -17.25
C LEU A 172 11.30 -5.87 -17.64
N LYS A 173 12.24 -5.51 -16.76
CA LYS A 173 13.70 -5.54 -17.01
C LYS A 173 14.09 -4.89 -18.35
N GLY A 174 13.55 -3.71 -18.63
CA GLY A 174 13.75 -2.95 -19.87
C GLY A 174 13.14 -3.55 -21.14
N SER A 175 12.39 -4.65 -21.07
CA SER A 175 11.60 -5.20 -22.18
C SER A 175 10.15 -4.75 -22.07
N VAL A 176 9.58 -4.17 -23.13
CA VAL A 176 8.15 -3.87 -23.20
C VAL A 176 7.36 -5.17 -23.14
N VAL A 177 6.28 -5.20 -22.34
CA VAL A 177 5.43 -6.37 -22.16
C VAL A 177 4.00 -6.15 -22.67
N SER A 178 3.31 -7.26 -22.92
CA SER A 178 1.95 -7.32 -23.47
C SER A 178 1.11 -8.35 -22.71
N LYS A 179 -0.22 -8.34 -22.88
CA LYS A 179 -1.08 -9.37 -22.27
C LYS A 179 -0.75 -10.78 -22.79
N GLU A 180 -0.20 -10.90 -23.99
CA GLU A 180 0.24 -12.15 -24.60
C GLU A 180 1.36 -12.83 -23.79
N ASP A 181 2.26 -12.05 -23.17
CA ASP A 181 3.28 -12.55 -22.23
C ASP A 181 2.67 -13.15 -20.95
N PHE A 182 1.44 -12.74 -20.61
CA PHE A 182 0.69 -13.10 -19.41
C PHE A 182 -0.59 -13.89 -19.76
N ASN A 183 -0.41 -14.95 -20.55
CA ASN A 183 -1.46 -15.91 -20.91
C ASN A 183 -2.68 -15.29 -21.64
N GLY A 184 -2.52 -14.12 -22.27
CA GLY A 184 -3.59 -13.39 -22.95
C GLY A 184 -4.62 -12.75 -22.01
N SER A 185 -4.36 -12.72 -20.69
CA SER A 185 -5.30 -12.19 -19.70
C SER A 185 -5.25 -10.67 -19.64
N ASP A 186 -4.21 -10.13 -18.99
CA ASP A 186 -3.92 -8.69 -18.90
C ASP A 186 -2.44 -8.54 -18.49
N VAL A 187 -1.88 -7.34 -18.60
CA VAL A 187 -0.58 -7.04 -17.99
C VAL A 187 -0.72 -6.92 -16.45
N PRO A 188 0.35 -7.24 -15.68
CA PRO A 188 0.35 -7.01 -14.24
C PRO A 188 -0.02 -5.57 -13.90
N ASN A 189 -0.84 -5.40 -12.87
CA ASN A 189 -1.26 -4.10 -12.39
C ASN A 189 -1.33 -4.09 -10.86
N MET A 190 -1.17 -2.92 -10.25
CA MET A 190 -1.34 -2.73 -8.82
C MET A 190 -2.03 -1.40 -8.51
N GLU A 191 -2.92 -1.43 -7.53
CA GLU A 191 -3.42 -0.26 -6.81
C GLU A 191 -2.52 -0.08 -5.58
N ILE A 192 -1.93 1.11 -5.42
CA ILE A 192 -1.14 1.50 -4.26
C ILE A 192 -1.99 2.45 -3.41
N ASN A 193 -2.24 2.09 -2.16
CA ASN A 193 -2.93 2.93 -1.18
C ASN A 193 -1.94 3.41 -0.12
N ILE A 194 -1.65 4.72 -0.11
CA ILE A 194 -0.70 5.31 0.84
C ILE A 194 -1.30 5.59 2.22
N ASN A 195 -2.64 5.65 2.35
CA ASN A 195 -3.32 5.90 3.64
C ASN A 195 -3.00 4.78 4.65
N ASN A 196 -2.77 3.57 4.15
CA ASN A 196 -2.44 2.39 4.95
C ASN A 196 -1.12 1.70 4.52
N ASN A 197 -0.38 2.27 3.57
CA ASN A 197 0.82 1.70 2.96
C ASN A 197 0.63 0.24 2.50
N ARG A 198 -0.44 -0.02 1.74
CA ARG A 198 -0.70 -1.34 1.12
C ARG A 198 -0.80 -1.26 -0.38
N PHE A 199 -0.51 -2.37 -1.04
CA PHE A 199 -0.81 -2.53 -2.46
C PHE A 199 -1.58 -3.82 -2.73
N SER A 200 -2.38 -3.84 -3.79
CA SER A 200 -3.07 -5.03 -4.26
C SER A 200 -3.29 -5.00 -5.77
N GLY A 201 -3.35 -6.15 -6.42
CA GLY A 201 -3.45 -6.17 -7.88
C GLY A 201 -3.38 -7.55 -8.51
N PHE A 202 -2.92 -7.57 -9.76
CA PHE A 202 -2.81 -8.75 -10.61
C PHE A 202 -1.36 -8.94 -11.06
N SER A 203 -0.82 -10.14 -10.94
CA SER A 203 0.58 -10.49 -11.24
C SER A 203 0.77 -11.21 -12.58
N GLY A 204 -0.28 -11.25 -13.43
CA GLY A 204 -0.25 -11.89 -14.76
C GLY A 204 -0.91 -13.27 -14.83
N CYS A 205 -1.10 -13.93 -13.69
CA CYS A 205 -1.98 -15.09 -13.53
C CYS A 205 -2.76 -15.01 -12.22
N ASN A 206 -2.10 -14.61 -11.14
CA ASN A 206 -2.69 -14.55 -9.80
C ASN A 206 -3.05 -13.13 -9.35
N ARG A 207 -3.78 -13.04 -8.23
CA ARG A 207 -3.93 -11.79 -7.48
C ARG A 207 -2.82 -11.68 -6.45
N MET A 208 -2.20 -10.50 -6.35
CA MET A 208 -1.19 -10.20 -5.36
C MET A 208 -1.69 -9.16 -4.35
N THR A 209 -1.11 -9.19 -3.14
CA THR A 209 -1.24 -8.14 -2.12
C THR A 209 0.07 -7.98 -1.37
N GLY A 210 0.29 -6.83 -0.74
CA GLY A 210 1.42 -6.64 0.17
C GLY A 210 1.40 -5.27 0.84
N SER A 211 2.52 -4.93 1.46
CA SER A 211 2.72 -3.70 2.24
C SER A 211 3.90 -2.91 1.66
N LEU A 212 3.79 -1.59 1.55
CA LEU A 212 4.89 -0.73 1.13
C LEU A 212 5.73 -0.32 2.34
N PHE A 213 7.05 -0.44 2.21
CA PHE A 213 8.00 0.20 3.10
C PHE A 213 8.60 1.41 2.38
N TYR A 214 8.51 2.58 3.00
CA TYR A 214 8.95 3.86 2.46
C TYR A 214 9.88 4.60 3.42
N GLU A 215 11.00 5.06 2.91
CA GLU A 215 11.86 6.10 3.49
C GLU A 215 12.27 7.08 2.39
N LYS A 216 13.05 8.13 2.72
CA LYS A 216 13.57 9.03 1.70
C LYS A 216 14.35 8.26 0.61
N ASP A 217 13.88 8.39 -0.63
CA ASP A 217 14.37 7.74 -1.86
C ASP A 217 14.34 6.20 -1.87
N ILE A 218 13.70 5.57 -0.87
CA ILE A 218 13.62 4.12 -0.72
C ILE A 218 12.16 3.68 -0.79
N LEU A 219 11.87 2.78 -1.72
CA LEU A 219 10.58 2.12 -1.84
C LEU A 219 10.80 0.61 -1.96
N ARG A 220 10.20 -0.16 -1.05
CA ARG A 220 10.28 -1.63 -1.07
C ARG A 220 8.88 -2.25 -0.97
N PHE A 221 8.64 -3.27 -1.78
CA PHE A 221 7.41 -4.06 -1.74
C PHE A 221 7.61 -5.25 -0.81
N THR A 222 6.96 -5.21 0.35
CA THR A 222 7.16 -6.15 1.46
C THR A 222 5.91 -7.00 1.70
N GLN A 223 6.06 -8.12 2.41
CA GLN A 223 4.95 -9.01 2.77
C GLN A 223 4.12 -9.48 1.55
N VAL A 224 4.77 -9.60 0.38
CA VAL A 224 4.10 -9.88 -0.89
C VAL A 224 3.53 -11.30 -0.86
N ALA A 225 2.21 -11.41 -0.96
CA ALA A 225 1.47 -12.66 -1.03
C ALA A 225 0.69 -12.73 -2.35
N SER A 226 0.71 -13.90 -3.00
CA SER A 226 -0.01 -14.18 -4.24
C SER A 226 -0.95 -15.38 -4.06
N THR A 227 -2.03 -15.44 -4.85
CA THR A 227 -2.87 -16.64 -4.95
C THR A 227 -2.11 -17.80 -5.63
N ARG A 228 -2.73 -18.99 -5.72
CA ARG A 228 -2.11 -20.19 -6.33
C ARG A 228 -2.99 -20.83 -7.41
N MET A 229 -3.50 -20.01 -8.32
CA MET A 229 -4.05 -20.47 -9.59
C MET A 229 -2.90 -20.90 -10.50
N ALA A 230 -3.16 -21.91 -11.34
CA ALA A 230 -2.21 -22.42 -12.31
C ALA A 230 -2.58 -21.92 -13.71
N CYS A 231 -1.67 -21.21 -14.36
CA CYS A 231 -1.79 -20.80 -15.77
C CYS A 231 -0.74 -21.52 -16.64
N PRO A 232 -0.92 -21.58 -17.97
CA PRO A 232 0.03 -22.24 -18.88
C PRO A 232 1.47 -21.71 -18.80
N ASN A 233 1.65 -20.40 -18.64
CA ASN A 233 2.93 -19.74 -18.38
C ASN A 233 2.90 -19.07 -17.00
N MET A 234 3.76 -19.57 -16.10
CA MET A 234 3.99 -19.02 -14.75
C MET A 234 5.35 -18.32 -14.62
N GLU A 235 6.22 -18.41 -15.63
CA GLU A 235 7.57 -17.87 -15.60
C GLU A 235 7.53 -16.34 -15.57
N LYS A 236 6.65 -15.73 -16.39
CA LYS A 236 6.48 -14.27 -16.45
C LYS A 236 5.89 -13.66 -15.17
N GLU A 237 4.96 -14.34 -14.51
CA GLU A 237 4.52 -13.94 -13.15
C GLU A 237 5.69 -14.00 -12.17
N SER A 238 6.44 -15.12 -12.18
CA SER A 238 7.54 -15.34 -11.23
C SER A 238 8.66 -14.31 -11.42
N GLU A 239 8.99 -13.98 -12.66
CA GLU A 239 9.93 -12.92 -13.02
C GLU A 239 9.46 -11.55 -12.53
N PHE A 240 8.20 -11.20 -12.78
CA PHE A 240 7.59 -9.96 -12.33
C PHE A 240 7.59 -9.81 -10.80
N LEU A 241 7.15 -10.83 -10.06
CA LEU A 241 7.13 -10.80 -8.59
C LEU A 241 8.54 -10.70 -8.01
N THR A 242 9.52 -11.38 -8.61
CA THR A 242 10.93 -11.27 -8.22
C THR A 242 11.46 -9.85 -8.42
N ALA A 243 11.16 -9.23 -9.57
CA ALA A 243 11.54 -7.85 -9.86
C ALA A 243 10.87 -6.83 -8.90
N LEU A 244 9.61 -7.06 -8.54
CA LEU A 244 8.88 -6.22 -7.60
C LEU A 244 9.49 -6.29 -6.19
N GLN A 245 9.82 -7.49 -5.72
CA GLN A 245 10.47 -7.70 -4.41
C GLN A 245 11.92 -7.19 -4.36
N ALA A 246 12.64 -7.24 -5.49
CA ALA A 246 14.01 -6.72 -5.58
C ALA A 246 14.08 -5.19 -5.69
N SER A 247 12.97 -4.51 -5.96
CA SER A 247 12.92 -3.05 -6.07
C SER A 247 13.23 -2.37 -4.72
N THR A 248 14.14 -1.39 -4.74
CA THR A 248 14.57 -0.64 -3.54
C THR A 248 14.53 0.88 -3.71
N LYS A 249 14.51 1.37 -4.95
CA LYS A 249 14.42 2.78 -5.32
C LYS A 249 13.27 2.99 -6.31
N TYR A 250 12.73 4.20 -6.35
CA TYR A 250 11.65 4.58 -7.25
C TYR A 250 11.85 5.97 -7.84
N LYS A 251 11.12 6.27 -8.92
CA LYS A 251 10.96 7.62 -9.47
C LYS A 251 9.55 7.75 -10.05
N VAL A 252 8.85 8.85 -9.79
CA VAL A 252 7.58 9.18 -10.45
C VAL A 252 7.73 10.44 -11.30
N GLU A 253 7.54 10.30 -12.60
CA GLU A 253 7.52 11.39 -13.58
C GLU A 253 6.68 11.02 -14.80
N ASN A 254 6.13 12.00 -15.53
CA ASN A 254 5.45 11.78 -16.82
C ASN A 254 4.36 10.67 -16.80
N ASN A 255 3.59 10.56 -15.72
CA ASN A 255 2.61 9.49 -15.48
C ASN A 255 3.22 8.07 -15.59
N ARG A 256 4.47 7.92 -15.12
CA ARG A 256 5.20 6.67 -14.99
C ARG A 256 5.81 6.52 -13.60
N LEU A 257 5.74 5.29 -13.09
CA LEU A 257 6.47 4.81 -11.91
C LEU A 257 7.59 3.91 -12.41
N TYR A 258 8.83 4.35 -12.19
CA TYR A 258 10.04 3.59 -12.46
C TYR A 258 10.52 2.96 -11.17
N LEU A 259 10.80 1.67 -11.17
CA LEU A 259 11.42 0.95 -10.05
C LEU A 259 12.81 0.44 -10.44
N SER A 260 13.73 0.49 -9.49
CA SER A 260 15.13 0.06 -9.66
C SER A 260 15.67 -0.56 -8.37
N ASN A 261 16.77 -1.32 -8.47
CA ASN A 261 17.43 -1.98 -7.34
C ASN A 261 18.87 -1.50 -7.10
N GLY A 262 19.32 -0.48 -7.82
CA GLY A 262 20.70 0.05 -7.78
C GLY A 262 21.66 -0.64 -8.75
N SER A 263 21.42 -1.91 -9.10
CA SER A 263 22.16 -2.63 -10.16
C SER A 263 21.46 -2.51 -11.53
N GLU A 264 20.13 -2.48 -11.53
CA GLU A 264 19.27 -2.35 -12.71
C GLU A 264 18.45 -1.05 -12.59
N GLU A 265 18.67 -0.10 -13.50
CA GLU A 265 17.98 1.21 -13.51
C GLU A 265 16.50 1.13 -13.95
N LYS A 266 16.15 0.10 -14.73
CA LYS A 266 14.80 -0.15 -15.27
C LYS A 266 14.33 -1.57 -14.95
N LEU A 267 14.18 -1.86 -13.67
CA LEU A 267 13.73 -3.18 -13.21
C LEU A 267 12.24 -3.39 -13.55
N LEU A 268 11.41 -2.37 -13.29
CA LEU A 268 10.01 -2.31 -13.70
C LEU A 268 9.64 -0.87 -14.09
N VAL A 269 8.79 -0.72 -15.10
CA VAL A 269 8.17 0.57 -15.46
C VAL A 269 6.66 0.37 -15.54
N PHE A 270 5.90 1.20 -14.82
CA PHE A 270 4.44 1.19 -14.83
C PHE A 270 3.87 2.51 -15.34
N LYS A 271 2.74 2.42 -16.02
CA LYS A 271 1.87 3.51 -16.45
C LYS A 271 0.72 3.72 -15.47
N LYS A 272 0.49 4.98 -15.07
CA LYS A 272 -0.71 5.40 -14.37
C LYS A 272 -1.95 5.24 -15.28
N ILE A 273 -3.04 4.67 -14.76
CA ILE A 273 -4.27 4.37 -15.55
C ILE A 273 -5.58 4.94 -14.99
N ASP A 274 -5.57 5.60 -13.82
CA ASP A 274 -6.65 6.48 -13.32
C ASP A 274 -6.29 7.97 -13.56
#